data_AF-A0A1H9QKN4-F1
#
_entry.id   AF-A0A1H9QKN4-F1
#
_cell.length_a   1.000
_cell.length_b   1.000
_cell.length_c   1.000
_cell.angle_alpha   90.00
_cell.angle_beta   90.00
_cell.angle_gamma   90.00
#
_symmetry.space_group_name_H-M   'P 1'
#
loop_
_entity.id
_entity.type
_entity.pdbx_description
1 polymer ?
#
loop_
_entity_poly.entity_id
_entity_poly.type
_entity_poly.pdbx_seq_one_letter_code
_entity_poly.pdbx_strand_id
1 'polypeptide(L)'
;MENIHLNTYTISYIGQFILNKNEQYIDSIHLYSAETIGVSINMIYASGKFTIDVKLNFPEDTYVKPFLETLAKFGIKNAQVSDSIPFTTPKDGLRNRN
;
A
#
# COMPACT_ATOMS: atom_id res chain seq x y z
N MET A 1 27.67 -10.15 -11.25
CA MET A 1 26.44 -10.94 -11.09
C MET A 1 25.32 -10.06 -11.58
N GLU A 2 24.58 -10.48 -12.61
CA GLU A 2 23.36 -9.79 -13.02
C GLU A 2 22.42 -9.74 -11.81
N ASN A 3 22.09 -8.53 -11.35
CA ASN A 3 21.03 -8.34 -10.37
C ASN A 3 19.71 -8.66 -11.07
N ILE A 4 19.30 -9.93 -11.04
CA ILE A 4 17.93 -10.33 -11.38
C ILE A 4 17.04 -9.70 -10.30
N HIS A 5 16.61 -8.46 -10.54
CA HIS A 5 15.58 -7.82 -9.74
C HIS A 5 14.26 -8.49 -10.08
N LEU A 6 13.91 -9.52 -9.31
CA LEU A 6 12.61 -10.15 -9.43
C LEU A 6 11.56 -9.16 -8.92
N ASN A 7 10.79 -8.58 -9.85
CA ASN A 7 9.61 -7.80 -9.51
C ASN A 7 8.68 -8.69 -8.69
N THR A 8 8.55 -8.35 -7.40
CA THR A 8 7.75 -9.07 -6.44
C THR A 8 6.41 -8.37 -6.31
N TYR A 9 5.35 -9.16 -6.48
CA TYR A 9 3.98 -8.73 -6.27
C TYR A 9 3.48 -9.38 -4.99
N THR A 10 3.36 -8.60 -3.92
CA THR A 10 2.91 -9.09 -2.62
C THR A 10 1.53 -8.54 -2.32
N ILE A 11 0.58 -9.44 -2.05
CA ILE A 11 -0.75 -9.09 -1.53
C ILE A 11 -0.85 -9.69 -0.13
N SER A 12 -1.15 -8.85 0.85
CA SER A 12 -1.24 -9.27 2.25
C SER A 12 -2.51 -8.73 2.88
N TYR A 13 -3.38 -9.63 3.33
CA TYR A 13 -4.48 -9.27 4.24
C TYR A 13 -4.03 -9.57 5.66
N ILE A 14 -3.83 -8.51 6.45
CA ILE A 14 -3.28 -8.61 7.81
C ILE A 14 -4.40 -9.00 8.80
N GLY A 15 -5.65 -8.66 8.48
CA GLY A 15 -6.81 -9.05 9.27
C GLY A 15 -7.62 -7.85 9.77
N GLN A 16 -8.41 -8.12 10.81
CA GLN A 16 -9.26 -7.13 11.45
C GLN A 16 -8.58 -6.53 12.68
N PHE A 17 -8.57 -5.21 12.78
CA PHE A 17 -8.10 -4.50 13.96
C PHE A 17 -9.31 -4.05 14.77
N ILE A 18 -9.38 -4.49 16.04
CA ILE A 18 -10.46 -4.13 16.96
C ILE A 18 -9.96 -2.99 17.87
N LEU A 19 -10.28 -1.75 17.52
CA LEU A 19 -9.79 -0.55 18.20
C LEU A 19 -10.62 -0.16 19.44
N ASN A 20 -11.87 -0.62 19.53
CA ASN A 20 -12.80 -0.32 20.63
C ASN A 20 -12.88 1.20 20.93
N LYS A 21 -12.92 1.59 22.20
CA LYS A 21 -12.96 2.98 22.66
C LYS A 21 -11.75 3.83 22.22
N ASN A 22 -10.69 3.21 21.73
CA ASN A 22 -9.47 3.92 21.34
C ASN A 22 -9.52 4.40 19.87
N GLU A 23 -10.53 3.97 19.10
CA GLU A 23 -10.72 4.39 17.70
C GLU A 23 -10.71 5.92 17.54
N GLN A 24 -11.33 6.64 18.48
CA GLN A 24 -11.42 8.10 18.46
C GLN A 24 -10.06 8.83 18.51
N TYR A 25 -8.98 8.12 18.86
CA TYR A 25 -7.62 8.68 18.95
C TYR A 25 -6.76 8.34 17.74
N ILE A 26 -7.33 7.69 16.71
CA ILE A 26 -6.60 7.19 15.55
C ILE A 26 -7.17 7.83 14.28
N ASP A 27 -6.38 8.70 13.65
CA ASP A 27 -6.76 9.35 12.38
C ASP A 27 -6.65 8.38 11.20
N SER A 28 -5.56 7.61 11.16
CA SER A 28 -5.29 6.63 10.10
C SER A 28 -4.38 5.51 10.58
N ILE A 29 -4.45 4.37 9.89
CA ILE A 29 -3.51 3.24 10.06
C ILE A 29 -2.81 3.05 8.73
N HIS A 30 -1.48 3.03 8.75
CA HIS A 30 -0.64 2.80 7.59
C HIS A 30 0.25 1.58 7.80
N LEU A 31 0.30 0.72 6.79
CA LEU A 31 0.95 -0.58 6.83
C LEU A 31 2.19 -0.55 5.97
N TYR A 32 3.31 -0.88 6.59
CA TYR A 32 4.60 -0.89 5.92
C TYR A 32 5.18 -2.29 5.84
N SER A 33 5.52 -2.71 4.62
CA SER A 33 6.28 -3.93 4.34
C SER A 33 7.67 -3.56 3.84
N ALA A 34 8.71 -4.03 4.54
CA ALA A 34 10.09 -3.81 4.15
C ALA A 34 10.48 -4.71 2.95
N GLU A 35 11.44 -4.24 2.15
CA GLU A 35 12.19 -5.06 1.18
C GLU A 35 11.46 -5.59 -0.08
N THR A 36 10.29 -5.07 -0.43
CA THR A 36 9.64 -5.41 -1.72
C THR A 36 10.08 -4.49 -2.86
N ILE A 37 10.62 -5.06 -3.93
CA ILE A 37 10.84 -4.39 -5.23
C ILE A 37 9.64 -4.77 -6.12
N GLY A 38 8.87 -3.80 -6.59
CA GLY A 38 7.64 -4.03 -7.37
C GLY A 38 6.42 -3.41 -6.70
N VAL A 39 5.42 -4.24 -6.39
CA VAL A 39 4.13 -3.81 -5.82
C VAL A 39 3.86 -4.56 -4.53
N SER A 40 3.58 -3.84 -3.46
CA SER A 40 3.08 -4.41 -2.21
C SER A 40 1.72 -3.79 -1.89
N ILE A 41 0.73 -4.65 -1.64
CA ILE A 41 -0.62 -4.26 -1.24
C ILE A 41 -0.87 -4.86 0.13
N ASN A 42 -1.05 -3.99 1.12
CA ASN A 42 -1.41 -4.37 2.48
C ASN A 42 -2.86 -3.97 2.74
N MET A 43 -3.64 -4.89 3.33
CA MET A 43 -5.07 -4.69 3.57
C MET A 43 -5.42 -4.99 5.03
N ILE A 44 -6.22 -4.11 5.62
CA ILE A 44 -6.84 -4.32 6.94
C ILE A 44 -8.33 -3.99 6.89
N TYR A 45 -9.05 -4.51 7.88
CA TYR A 45 -10.37 -4.04 8.23
C TYR A 45 -10.35 -3.41 9.62
N ALA A 46 -10.69 -2.14 9.74
CA ALA A 46 -10.78 -1.43 11.01
C ALA A 46 -11.96 -0.48 10.95
N SER A 47 -12.72 -0.36 12.05
CA SER A 47 -13.71 0.71 12.19
C SER A 47 -14.76 0.76 11.06
N GLY A 48 -15.22 -0.41 10.61
CA GLY A 48 -16.21 -0.52 9.55
C GLY A 48 -15.66 -0.28 8.14
N LYS A 49 -14.35 -0.09 7.98
CA LYS A 49 -13.70 0.28 6.71
C LYS A 49 -12.59 -0.71 6.36
N PHE A 50 -12.49 -1.02 5.06
CA PHE A 50 -11.30 -1.63 4.52
C PHE A 50 -10.29 -0.53 4.15
N THR A 51 -9.06 -0.66 4.63
CA THR A 51 -7.94 0.18 4.23
C THR A 51 -6.97 -0.65 3.40
N ILE A 52 -6.54 -0.10 2.27
CA ILE A 52 -5.63 -0.73 1.33
C ILE A 52 -4.45 0.22 1.12
N ASP A 53 -3.27 -0.16 1.63
CA ASP A 53 -2.03 0.55 1.38
C ASP A 53 -1.33 -0.07 0.17
N VAL A 54 -1.14 0.73 -0.89
CA VAL A 54 -0.44 0.34 -2.10
C VAL A 54 0.94 0.99 -2.11
N LYS A 55 1.98 0.17 -1.98
CA LYS A 55 3.38 0.58 -2.09
C LYS A 55 3.92 0.16 -3.45
N LEU A 56 4.39 1.15 -4.21
CA LEU A 56 5.01 0.98 -5.52
C LEU A 56 6.46 1.44 -5.43
N ASN A 57 7.36 0.76 -6.12
CA ASN A 57 8.75 1.20 -6.26
C ASN A 57 9.01 1.99 -7.56
N PHE A 58 7.96 2.42 -8.25
CA PHE A 58 7.97 3.28 -9.43
C PHE A 58 6.98 4.43 -9.22
N PRO A 59 7.23 5.60 -9.84
CA PRO A 59 6.52 6.84 -9.53
C PRO A 59 5.08 6.91 -10.07
N GLU A 60 4.70 5.98 -10.95
CA GLU A 60 3.41 6.00 -11.65
C GLU A 60 2.32 5.28 -10.85
N ASP A 61 1.10 5.78 -10.91
CA ASP A 61 -0.12 5.20 -10.31
C ASP A 61 -0.69 4.02 -11.11
N THR A 62 0.16 3.38 -11.93
CA THR A 62 -0.17 2.37 -12.96
C THR A 62 -1.10 1.27 -12.48
N TYR A 63 -1.05 0.90 -11.20
CA TYR A 63 -1.91 -0.13 -10.62
C TYR A 63 -3.06 0.41 -9.76
N VAL A 64 -2.94 1.63 -9.24
CA VAL A 64 -3.97 2.24 -8.38
C VAL A 64 -5.17 2.66 -9.21
N LYS A 65 -4.96 3.34 -10.33
CA LYS A 65 -6.07 3.83 -11.17
C LYS A 65 -6.92 2.70 -11.76
N PRO A 66 -6.36 1.64 -12.40
CA PRO A 66 -7.16 0.52 -12.89
C PRO A 66 -7.88 -0.25 -11.77
N PHE A 67 -7.28 -0.30 -10.56
CA PHE A 67 -7.93 -0.90 -9.40
C PHE A 67 -9.20 -0.14 -9.00
N LEU A 68 -9.15 1.20 -8.97
CA LEU A 68 -10.33 2.03 -8.67
C LEU A 68 -11.42 1.89 -9.74
N GLU A 69 -11.03 1.87 -11.01
CA GLU A 69 -11.98 1.62 -12.10
C GLU A 69 -12.65 0.24 -11.96
N THR A 70 -11.89 -0.76 -11.50
CA THR A 70 -12.41 -2.10 -11.23
C THR A 70 -13.39 -2.10 -10.07
N LEU A 71 -13.06 -1.46 -8.95
CA LEU A 71 -13.98 -1.29 -7.81
C LEU A 71 -15.29 -0.63 -8.23
N ALA A 72 -15.23 0.43 -9.03
CA ALA A 72 -16.40 1.12 -9.54
C ALA A 72 -17.28 0.21 -10.41
N LYS A 73 -16.68 -0.65 -11.25
CA LYS A 73 -17.41 -1.66 -12.06
C LYS A 73 -18.13 -2.69 -11.20
N PHE A 74 -17.57 -3.03 -10.03
CA PHE A 74 -18.21 -3.93 -9.05
C PHE A 74 -19.20 -3.23 -8.11
N GLY A 75 -19.50 -1.94 -8.34
CA GLY A 75 -20.48 -1.18 -7.54
C GLY A 75 -19.90 -0.52 -6.29
N ILE A 76 -18.60 -0.62 -6.04
CA ILE A 76 -17.91 0.07 -4.94
C ILE A 76 -17.50 1.45 -5.44
N LYS A 77 -18.40 2.42 -5.28
CA LYS A 77 -18.26 3.78 -5.86
C LYS A 77 -17.77 4.85 -4.88
N ASN A 78 -17.70 4.52 -3.60
CA ASN A 78 -17.33 5.43 -2.52
C ASN A 78 -15.90 5.17 -2.01
N ALA A 79 -15.04 4.56 -2.82
CA ALA A 79 -13.63 4.41 -2.50
C ALA A 79 -12.97 5.79 -2.38
N GLN A 80 -12.26 6.01 -1.28
CA GLN A 80 -11.46 7.22 -1.05
C GLN A 80 -9.99 6.87 -1.24
N VAL A 81 -9.25 7.78 -1.86
CA VAL A 81 -7.86 7.58 -2.25
C VAL A 81 -7.09 8.83 -1.84
N SER A 82 -5.97 8.64 -1.16
CA SER A 82 -5.05 9.74 -0.83
C SER A 82 -4.18 10.10 -2.03
N ASP A 83 -3.50 11.24 -1.95
CA ASP A 83 -2.36 11.49 -2.82
C ASP A 83 -1.24 10.46 -2.58
N SER A 84 -0.34 10.32 -3.56
CA SER A 84 0.88 9.54 -3.41
C SER A 84 1.77 10.17 -2.35
N ILE A 85 2.22 9.37 -1.39
CA ILE A 85 3.12 9.82 -0.33
C ILE A 85 4.54 9.32 -0.67
N PRO A 86 5.43 10.20 -1.18
CA PRO A 86 6.80 9.81 -1.43
C PRO A 86 7.52 9.56 -0.10
N PHE A 87 8.29 8.48 -0.02
CA PHE A 87 9.15 8.20 1.12
C PHE A 87 10.46 7.56 0.66
N THR A 88 11.49 7.71 1.48
CA THR A 88 12.79 7.07 1.28
C THR A 88 13.12 6.21 2.49
N THR A 89 13.67 5.04 2.25
CA THR A 89 14.22 4.15 3.27
C THR A 89 15.73 4.35 3.39
N PRO A 90 16.34 4.04 4.56
CA PRO A 90 17.79 4.16 4.73
C PRO A 90 18.62 3.39 3.69
N LYS A 91 18.06 2.31 3.12
CA LYS A 91 18.73 1.51 2.08
C LYS A 91 18.66 2.11 0.68
N ASP A 92 17.76 3.07 0.42
CA ASP A 92 17.66 3.71 -0.90
C ASP A 92 18.90 4.55 -1.23
N GLY A 93 19.52 5.16 -0.21
CA GLY A 93 20.80 5.87 -0.36
C GLY A 93 22.02 4.97 -0.60
N LEU A 94 21.89 3.66 -0.34
CA LEU A 94 22.96 2.68 -0.60
C LEU A 94 22.98 2.22 -2.06
N ARG A 95 21.86 2.36 -2.79
CA ARG A 95 21.77 1.98 -4.21
C ARG A 95 22.41 2.98 -5.16
N ASN A 96 22.53 4.25 -4.77
CA ASN A 96 23.14 5.31 -5.58
C ASN A 96 24.66 5.44 -5.36
N ARG A 97 25.26 4.52 -4.59
CA ARG A 97 26.71 4.43 -4.39
C ARG A 97 27.20 3.17 -5.08
N ASN A 98 27.26 3.18 -6.42
CA ASN A 98 28.14 2.37 -7.28
C ASN A 98 27.79 2.63 -8.75
#